data_AF-A0A846EF37-F1
#
_entry.id   AF-A0A846EF37-F1
#
_cell.length_a   1.000
_cell.length_b   1.000
_cell.length_c   1.000
_cell.angle_alpha   90.00
_cell.angle_beta   90.00
_cell.angle_gamma   90.00
#
_symmetry.space_group_name_H-M   'P 1'
#
loop_
_entity.id
_entity.type
_entity.pdbx_description
1 polymer ?
#
loop_
_entity_poly.entity_id
_entity_poly.type
_entity_poly.pdbx_seq_one_letter_code
_entity_poly.pdbx_strand_id
1 'polypeptide(L)'
;MYKSELVKSKLKTPIKLEPEVAIAILGLFSASNEGEGVIPTEEFPLEDMLEGIGPFENYSEQDFEKLTLKVNPIINEHETETLVPSAIASITKKKDRETTYIIALLILDMDEDIPESEEEYLFELQEALKISDERAEELIDEVFEELEEEEEE
;
A
#
# COMPACT_ATOMS: atom_id res chain seq x y z
N MET A 1 -16.00 3.08 8.55
CA MET A 1 -15.25 4.26 8.11
C MET A 1 -14.64 3.87 6.79
N TYR A 2 -14.75 4.72 5.77
CA TYR A 2 -14.32 4.33 4.44
C TYR A 2 -12.79 4.40 4.31
N LYS A 3 -12.19 3.56 3.45
CA LYS A 3 -10.74 3.60 3.20
C LYS A 3 -10.28 5.00 2.74
N SER A 4 -11.05 5.62 1.84
CA SER A 4 -10.83 6.99 1.33
C SER A 4 -10.81 8.06 2.43
N GLU A 5 -11.64 7.92 3.48
CA GLU A 5 -11.67 8.86 4.61
C GLU A 5 -10.41 8.74 5.49
N LEU A 6 -9.89 7.53 5.64
CA LEU A 6 -8.72 7.26 6.50
C LEU A 6 -7.43 7.82 5.89
N VAL A 7 -7.23 7.68 4.58
CA VAL A 7 -6.04 8.21 3.90
C VAL A 7 -5.99 9.75 3.89
N LYS A 8 -7.16 10.40 3.85
CA LYS A 8 -7.31 11.86 4.01
C LYS A 8 -7.12 12.36 5.44
N SER A 9 -7.20 11.46 6.42
CA SER A 9 -7.38 11.88 7.80
C SER A 9 -6.14 12.58 8.36
N LYS A 10 -6.38 13.59 9.19
CA LYS A 10 -5.30 14.39 9.78
C LYS A 10 -4.64 13.62 10.93
N LEU A 11 -3.33 13.46 10.83
CA LEU A 11 -2.53 12.81 11.85
C LEU A 11 -2.52 13.62 13.16
N LYS A 12 -3.10 13.04 14.23
CA LYS A 12 -3.12 13.67 15.57
C LYS A 12 -1.88 13.33 16.38
N THR A 13 -1.43 12.08 16.33
CA THR A 13 -0.28 11.57 17.08
C THR A 13 0.60 10.72 16.14
N PRO A 14 1.62 11.32 15.49
CA PRO A 14 2.47 10.61 14.54
C PRO A 14 3.26 9.49 15.19
N ILE A 15 3.18 8.29 14.61
CA ILE A 15 4.13 7.22 14.82
C ILE A 15 5.16 7.30 13.70
N LYS A 16 6.45 7.30 14.04
CA LYS A 16 7.51 7.29 13.04
C LYS A 16 7.76 5.85 12.61
N LEU A 17 7.53 5.57 11.33
CA LEU A 17 7.73 4.25 10.75
C LEU A 17 8.95 4.25 9.83
N GLU A 18 9.59 3.08 9.71
CA GLU A 18 10.53 2.83 8.61
C GLU A 18 9.73 2.79 7.29
N PRO A 19 10.30 3.27 6.16
CA PRO A 19 9.58 3.30 4.88
C PRO A 19 9.00 1.93 4.50
N GLU A 20 9.76 0.86 4.66
CA GLU A 20 9.37 -0.50 4.33
C GLU A 20 8.18 -0.99 5.18
N VAL A 21 8.16 -0.61 6.45
CA VAL A 21 7.05 -0.89 7.38
C VAL A 21 5.81 -0.08 7.00
N ALA A 22 5.99 1.19 6.62
CA ALA A 22 4.90 2.04 6.19
C ALA A 22 4.25 1.55 4.88
N ILE A 23 5.07 1.13 3.92
CA ILE A 23 4.61 0.53 2.65
C ILE A 23 3.82 -0.75 2.95
N ALA A 24 4.35 -1.66 3.76
CA ALA A 24 3.66 -2.90 4.13
C ALA A 24 2.31 -2.65 4.82
N ILE A 25 2.22 -1.68 5.74
CA ILE A 25 0.96 -1.32 6.41
C ILE A 25 -0.07 -0.80 5.41
N LEU A 26 0.33 0.03 4.44
CA LEU A 26 -0.58 0.55 3.42
C LEU A 26 -0.99 -0.52 2.41
N GLY A 27 -0.12 -1.47 2.07
CA GLY A 27 -0.49 -2.64 1.27
C GLY A 27 -1.56 -3.50 1.96
N LEU A 28 -1.32 -3.88 3.23
CA LEU A 28 -2.29 -4.63 4.05
C LEU A 28 -3.62 -3.89 4.23
N PHE A 29 -3.58 -2.55 4.28
CA PHE A 29 -4.77 -1.71 4.32
C PHE A 29 -5.49 -1.67 2.97
N SER A 30 -4.76 -1.65 1.86
CA SER A 30 -5.32 -1.70 0.51
C SER A 30 -6.12 -2.99 0.30
N ALA A 31 -5.55 -4.11 0.75
CA ALA A 31 -6.14 -5.45 0.65
C ALA A 31 -7.37 -5.65 1.55
N SER A 32 -7.61 -4.73 2.50
CA SER A 32 -8.73 -4.81 3.43
C SER A 32 -10.06 -4.47 2.79
N ASN A 33 -11.13 -5.14 3.27
CA ASN A 33 -12.48 -4.69 2.96
C ASN A 33 -12.81 -3.40 3.72
N GLU A 34 -13.81 -2.68 3.22
CA GLU A 34 -14.29 -1.46 3.84
C GLU A 34 -14.65 -1.64 5.33
N GLY A 35 -13.99 -0.86 6.18
CA GLY A 35 -14.21 -0.85 7.62
C GLY A 35 -13.50 -1.93 8.43
N GLU A 36 -12.71 -2.81 7.81
CA GLU A 36 -11.95 -3.86 8.53
C GLU A 36 -10.63 -3.35 9.11
N GLY A 37 -10.05 -2.30 8.52
CA GLY A 37 -8.78 -1.73 8.98
C GLY A 37 -7.58 -2.40 8.33
N VAL A 38 -6.46 -2.54 9.03
CA VAL A 38 -5.25 -3.15 8.45
C VAL A 38 -5.34 -4.67 8.64
N ILE A 39 -5.32 -5.45 7.55
CA ILE A 39 -5.33 -6.92 7.63
C ILE A 39 -4.06 -7.43 8.36
N PRO A 40 -4.16 -8.45 9.24
CA PRO A 40 -3.00 -9.10 9.83
C PRO A 40 -2.12 -9.83 8.81
N THR A 41 -0.80 -9.82 9.00
CA THR A 41 0.13 -10.56 8.11
C THR A 41 -0.05 -12.08 8.11
N GLU A 42 -0.78 -12.62 9.09
CA GLU A 42 -1.16 -14.04 9.12
C GLU A 42 -2.25 -14.38 8.10
N GLU A 43 -3.10 -13.40 7.77
CA GLU A 43 -4.19 -13.53 6.79
C GLU A 43 -3.72 -13.15 5.38
N PHE A 44 -2.80 -12.19 5.29
CA PHE A 44 -2.19 -11.76 4.03
C PHE A 44 -0.66 -11.62 4.19
N PRO A 45 0.11 -12.68 3.87
CA PRO A 45 1.56 -12.68 4.05
C PRO A 45 2.25 -11.56 3.26
N LEU A 46 3.26 -10.93 3.89
CA LEU A 46 3.98 -9.82 3.27
C LEU A 46 4.84 -10.25 2.07
N GLU A 47 5.31 -11.49 2.06
CA GLU A 47 6.06 -12.06 0.94
C GLU A 47 5.18 -12.12 -0.30
N ASP A 48 4.01 -12.76 -0.19
CA ASP A 48 3.01 -12.85 -1.27
C ASP A 48 2.60 -11.47 -1.81
N MET A 49 2.57 -10.45 -0.96
CA MET A 49 2.15 -9.09 -1.33
C MET A 49 3.26 -8.23 -1.95
N LEU A 50 4.52 -8.43 -1.56
CA LEU A 50 5.61 -7.47 -1.82
C LEU A 50 6.76 -8.06 -2.62
N GLU A 51 6.86 -9.38 -2.77
CA GLU A 51 7.93 -10.00 -3.53
C GLU A 51 7.99 -9.43 -4.96
N GLY A 52 9.21 -9.13 -5.43
CA GLY A 52 9.40 -8.57 -6.77
C GLY A 52 9.09 -7.08 -6.91
N ILE A 53 8.59 -6.39 -5.88
CA ILE A 53 8.14 -4.99 -6.02
C ILE A 53 9.14 -4.01 -5.38
N GLY A 54 9.71 -3.12 -6.20
CA GLY A 54 10.46 -1.94 -5.77
C GLY A 54 11.59 -2.23 -4.76
N PRO A 55 11.54 -1.76 -3.50
CA PRO A 55 12.59 -2.03 -2.52
C PRO A 55 12.65 -3.49 -2.06
N PHE A 56 11.63 -4.31 -2.36
CA PHE A 56 11.50 -5.69 -1.92
C PHE A 56 11.94 -6.72 -2.97
N GLU A 57 12.29 -6.30 -4.19
CA GLU A 57 12.76 -7.16 -5.30
C GLU A 57 13.84 -8.19 -4.91
N ASN A 58 14.70 -7.83 -3.95
CA ASN A 58 15.83 -8.65 -3.53
C ASN A 58 15.68 -9.17 -2.09
N TYR A 59 14.49 -9.07 -1.51
CA TYR A 59 14.23 -9.64 -0.19
C TYR A 59 14.28 -11.16 -0.28
N SER A 60 14.93 -11.78 0.71
CA SER A 60 14.80 -13.21 0.95
C SER A 60 13.60 -13.50 1.85
N GLU A 61 13.17 -14.77 1.92
CA GLU A 61 12.21 -15.27 2.92
C GLU A 61 12.55 -14.75 4.35
N GLN A 62 13.83 -14.74 4.73
CA GLN A 62 14.28 -14.26 6.03
C GLN A 62 14.14 -12.75 6.21
N ASP A 63 14.18 -11.97 5.14
CA ASP A 63 13.98 -10.53 5.19
C ASP A 63 12.49 -10.19 5.32
N PHE A 64 11.62 -10.97 4.65
CA PHE A 64 10.18 -10.90 4.89
C PHE A 64 9.80 -11.33 6.30
N GLU A 65 10.39 -12.39 6.86
CA GLU A 65 10.17 -12.78 8.26
C GLU A 65 10.53 -11.62 9.21
N LYS A 66 11.69 -10.96 9.00
CA LYS A 66 12.08 -9.79 9.80
C LYS A 66 11.12 -8.63 9.63
N LEU A 67 10.61 -8.38 8.42
CA LEU A 67 9.64 -7.31 8.16
C LEU A 67 8.32 -7.61 8.87
N THR A 68 7.82 -8.83 8.78
CA THR A 68 6.62 -9.31 9.48
C THR A 68 6.76 -9.11 11.00
N LEU A 69 7.91 -9.47 11.57
CA LEU A 69 8.20 -9.25 13.00
C LEU A 69 8.24 -7.76 13.40
N LYS A 70 8.49 -6.85 12.46
CA LYS A 70 8.40 -5.40 12.70
C LYS A 70 6.98 -4.88 12.54
N VAL A 71 6.24 -5.36 11.55
CA VAL A 71 4.87 -4.90 11.22
C VAL A 71 3.86 -5.38 12.27
N ASN A 72 3.92 -6.65 12.68
CA ASN A 72 2.92 -7.25 13.56
C ASN A 72 2.72 -6.53 14.91
N PRO A 73 3.77 -6.14 15.64
CA PRO A 73 3.59 -5.37 16.86
C PRO A 73 2.88 -4.04 16.63
N ILE A 74 3.19 -3.37 15.51
CA ILE A 74 2.69 -2.03 15.18
C ILE A 74 1.19 -2.09 14.85
N ILE A 75 0.77 -3.05 14.02
CA ILE A 75 -0.65 -3.22 13.67
C ILE A 75 -1.50 -3.65 14.88
N ASN A 76 -0.90 -4.39 15.82
CA ASN A 76 -1.61 -4.87 17.02
C ASN A 76 -1.69 -3.82 18.14
N GLU A 77 -0.74 -2.89 18.21
CA GLU A 77 -0.67 -1.88 19.28
C GLU A 77 -1.48 -0.61 18.97
N HIS A 78 -1.73 -0.31 17.70
CA HIS A 78 -2.28 0.96 17.26
C HIS A 78 -3.54 0.80 16.42
N GLU A 79 -4.47 1.74 16.58
CA GLU A 79 -5.70 1.78 15.78
C GLU A 79 -5.42 2.26 14.36
N THR A 80 -6.22 1.79 13.39
CA THR A 80 -6.15 2.15 11.97
C THR A 80 -6.13 3.67 11.73
N GLU A 81 -6.93 4.42 12.50
CA GLU A 81 -7.01 5.89 12.44
C GLU A 81 -5.68 6.59 12.76
N THR A 82 -4.78 5.91 13.49
CA THR A 82 -3.43 6.40 13.78
C THR A 82 -2.42 5.81 12.78
N LEU A 83 -2.56 4.54 12.43
CA LEU A 83 -1.62 3.82 11.58
C LEU A 83 -1.58 4.36 10.15
N VAL A 84 -2.73 4.48 9.48
CA VAL A 84 -2.79 4.85 8.06
C VAL A 84 -2.17 6.25 7.83
N PRO A 85 -2.54 7.31 8.59
CA PRO A 85 -1.92 8.61 8.41
C PRO A 85 -0.44 8.64 8.82
N SER A 86 -0.04 7.81 9.78
CA SER A 86 1.38 7.69 10.19
C SER A 86 2.23 7.02 9.11
N ALA A 87 1.69 6.02 8.42
CA ALA A 87 2.33 5.35 7.29
C ALA A 87 2.53 6.32 6.13
N ILE A 88 1.47 7.03 5.71
CA ILE A 88 1.54 8.06 4.66
C ILE A 88 2.59 9.12 5.02
N ALA A 89 2.57 9.63 6.26
CA ALA A 89 3.53 10.64 6.70
C ALA A 89 4.98 10.15 6.75
N SER A 90 5.20 8.83 6.91
CA SER A 90 6.53 8.23 6.95
C SER A 90 7.12 8.01 5.55
N ILE A 91 6.28 7.99 4.51
CA ILE A 91 6.68 7.80 3.11
C ILE A 91 7.09 9.15 2.49
N THR A 92 8.37 9.47 2.64
CA THR A 92 8.90 10.79 2.29
C THR A 92 9.59 10.85 0.93
N LYS A 93 10.16 9.74 0.45
CA LYS A 93 10.88 9.68 -0.83
C LYS A 93 9.92 9.45 -1.99
N LYS A 94 10.25 9.99 -3.18
CA LYS A 94 9.46 9.79 -4.40
C LYS A 94 9.27 8.31 -4.72
N LYS A 95 10.36 7.53 -4.79
CA LYS A 95 10.30 6.09 -5.11
C LYS A 95 9.36 5.33 -4.17
N ASP A 96 9.46 5.58 -2.86
CA ASP A 96 8.64 4.89 -1.86
C ASP A 96 7.14 5.22 -2.03
N ARG A 97 6.79 6.45 -2.45
CA ARG A 97 5.40 6.85 -2.75
C ARG A 97 4.86 6.09 -3.94
N GLU A 98 5.62 6.10 -5.04
CA GLU A 98 5.24 5.41 -6.28
C GLU A 98 5.12 3.91 -6.04
N THR A 99 6.06 3.30 -5.31
CA THR A 99 6.00 1.88 -4.91
C THR A 99 4.72 1.59 -4.10
N THR A 100 4.38 2.45 -3.14
CA THR A 100 3.17 2.28 -2.33
C THR A 100 1.91 2.32 -3.19
N TYR A 101 1.88 3.23 -4.16
CA TYR A 101 0.75 3.36 -5.08
C TYR A 101 0.64 2.15 -6.00
N ILE A 102 1.75 1.70 -6.61
CA ILE A 102 1.81 0.49 -7.43
C ILE A 102 1.28 -0.73 -6.66
N ILE A 103 1.70 -0.92 -5.40
CA ILE A 103 1.21 -2.02 -4.57
C ILE A 103 -0.31 -1.97 -4.41
N ALA A 104 -0.88 -0.78 -4.20
CA ALA A 104 -2.34 -0.63 -4.10
C ALA A 104 -3.05 -0.95 -5.43
N LEU A 105 -2.48 -0.55 -6.58
CA LEU A 105 -3.02 -0.89 -7.91
C LEU A 105 -3.04 -2.41 -8.14
N LEU A 106 -1.93 -3.09 -7.83
CA LEU A 106 -1.80 -4.54 -7.97
C LEU A 106 -2.74 -5.31 -7.03
N ILE A 107 -2.91 -4.84 -5.80
CA ILE A 107 -3.78 -5.50 -4.81
C ILE A 107 -5.26 -5.37 -5.18
N LEU A 108 -5.67 -4.19 -5.64
CA LEU A 108 -7.06 -3.95 -6.02
C LEU A 108 -7.38 -4.54 -7.39
N ASP A 109 -6.37 -5.07 -8.09
CA ASP A 109 -6.46 -5.73 -9.38
C ASP A 109 -7.36 -4.92 -10.32
N MET A 110 -6.81 -3.85 -10.91
CA MET A 110 -7.57 -2.97 -11.82
C MET A 110 -8.00 -3.69 -13.10
N ASP A 111 -8.90 -4.65 -12.96
CA ASP A 111 -9.72 -5.21 -14.03
C ASP A 111 -10.86 -4.22 -14.35
N GLU A 112 -11.62 -4.51 -15.41
CA GLU A 112 -12.62 -3.61 -16.00
C GLU A 112 -13.78 -3.19 -15.06
N ASP A 113 -13.91 -3.77 -13.86
CA ASP A 113 -15.01 -3.54 -12.91
C ASP A 113 -14.53 -3.25 -11.45
N ILE A 114 -13.58 -2.32 -11.26
CA ILE A 114 -13.27 -1.84 -9.90
C ILE A 114 -14.51 -1.15 -9.27
N PRO A 115 -14.88 -1.48 -8.02
CA PRO A 115 -15.90 -0.76 -7.25
C PRO A 115 -15.59 0.73 -7.09
N GLU A 116 -16.61 1.60 -7.20
CA GLU A 116 -16.47 3.07 -7.02
C GLU A 116 -15.76 3.47 -5.71
N SER A 117 -15.93 2.70 -4.63
CA SER A 117 -15.25 2.93 -3.35
C SER A 117 -13.74 2.71 -3.42
N GLU A 118 -13.29 1.80 -4.28
CA GLU A 118 -11.88 1.48 -4.49
C GLU A 118 -11.22 2.46 -5.46
N GLU A 119 -11.95 2.91 -6.49
CA GLU A 119 -11.55 4.08 -7.31
C GLU A 119 -11.35 5.32 -6.44
N GLU A 120 -12.32 5.65 -5.57
CA GLU A 120 -12.20 6.79 -4.66
C GLU A 120 -11.00 6.60 -3.73
N TYR A 121 -10.80 5.38 -3.19
CA TYR A 121 -9.64 5.10 -2.37
C TYR A 121 -8.30 5.33 -3.09
N LEU A 122 -8.15 4.84 -4.32
CA LEU A 122 -6.93 5.00 -5.12
C LEU A 122 -6.63 6.46 -5.40
N PHE A 123 -7.64 7.22 -5.82
CA PHE A 123 -7.49 8.67 -6.05
C PHE A 123 -7.01 9.40 -4.79
N GLU A 124 -7.58 9.05 -3.64
CA GLU A 124 -7.26 9.72 -2.39
C GLU A 124 -5.93 9.28 -1.79
N LEU A 125 -5.53 8.02 -2.03
CA LEU A 125 -4.20 7.53 -1.73
C LEU A 125 -3.15 8.25 -2.57
N GLN A 126 -3.40 8.43 -3.87
CA GLN A 126 -2.55 9.18 -4.78
C GLN A 126 -2.32 10.61 -4.28
N GLU A 127 -3.40 11.34 -3.96
CA GLU A 127 -3.31 12.71 -3.43
C GLU A 127 -2.53 12.74 -2.10
N ALA A 128 -2.82 11.79 -1.19
CA ALA A 128 -2.15 11.72 0.10
C ALA A 128 -0.64 11.43 -0.01
N LEU A 129 -0.26 10.60 -0.98
CA LEU A 129 1.13 10.32 -1.35
C LEU A 129 1.78 11.46 -2.15
N LYS A 130 0.99 12.45 -2.60
CA LYS A 130 1.44 13.59 -3.42
C LYS A 130 2.02 13.14 -4.76
N ILE A 131 1.32 12.22 -5.41
CA ILE A 131 1.56 11.81 -6.79
C ILE A 131 0.65 12.67 -7.68
N SER A 132 1.21 13.27 -8.73
CA SER A 132 0.42 14.04 -9.70
C SER A 132 -0.41 13.11 -10.57
N ASP A 133 -1.57 13.58 -11.03
CA ASP A 133 -2.46 12.84 -11.94
C ASP A 133 -1.69 12.28 -13.15
N GLU A 134 -0.88 13.12 -13.82
CA GLU A 134 -0.03 12.71 -14.93
C GLU A 134 0.92 11.54 -14.58
N ARG A 135 1.46 11.51 -13.35
CA ARG A 135 2.36 10.43 -12.94
C ARG A 135 1.58 9.19 -12.49
N ALA A 136 0.38 9.35 -11.95
CA ALA A 136 -0.47 8.22 -11.61
C ALA A 136 -0.93 7.48 -12.87
N GLU A 137 -1.33 8.21 -13.91
CA GLU A 137 -1.62 7.66 -15.24
C GLU A 137 -0.41 6.90 -15.80
N GLU A 138 0.79 7.50 -15.81
CA GLU A 138 2.01 6.80 -16.24
C GLU A 138 2.29 5.52 -15.43
N LEU A 139 2.04 5.51 -14.12
CA LEU A 139 2.25 4.32 -13.28
C LEU A 139 1.24 3.22 -13.56
N ILE A 140 -0.01 3.58 -13.87
CA ILE A 140 -1.05 2.63 -14.27
C ILE A 140 -0.64 2.01 -15.61
N ASP A 141 -0.29 2.83 -16.60
CA ASP A 141 0.18 2.35 -17.90
C ASP A 141 1.41 1.42 -17.74
N GLU A 142 2.43 1.84 -16.95
CA GLU A 142 3.62 1.02 -16.67
C GLU A 142 3.27 -0.36 -16.07
N VAL A 143 2.33 -0.41 -15.11
CA VAL A 143 1.96 -1.66 -14.44
C VAL A 143 1.17 -2.59 -15.36
N PHE A 144 0.21 -2.06 -16.12
CA PHE A 144 -0.70 -2.90 -16.92
C PHE A 144 -0.17 -3.21 -18.33
N GLU A 145 0.69 -2.36 -18.91
CA GLU A 145 1.43 -2.72 -20.13
C GLU A 145 2.43 -3.87 -19.85
N GLU A 146 3.13 -3.85 -18.70
CA GLU A 146 4.03 -4.96 -18.31
C GLU A 146 3.28 -6.29 -18.11
N LEU A 147 2.06 -6.25 -17.56
CA LEU A 147 1.22 -7.44 -17.37
C LEU A 147 0.67 -8.00 -18.71
N GLU A 148 0.30 -7.13 -19.65
CA GLU A 148 -0.14 -7.55 -20.99
C GLU A 148 0.98 -8.23 -21.80
N GLU A 149 2.24 -7.77 -21.65
CA GLU A 149 3.39 -8.39 -22.32
C GLU A 149 3.76 -9.77 -21.75
N GLU A 150 3.55 -10.02 -20.45
CA GLU A 150 3.82 -11.33 -19.82
C GLU A 150 2.80 -12.42 -20.19
N GLU A 151 1.57 -12.07 -20.59
CA GLU A 151 0.55 -13.04 -21.01
C GLU A 151 0.74 -13.59 -22.44
N GLU A 152 1.59 -12.97 -23.27
CA GLU A 152 1.84 -13.39 -24.66
C GLU A 152 3.02 -14.39 -24.86
N GLU A 153 3.75 -14.81 -23.81
CA GLU A 153 4.86 -15.79 -23.91
C GLU A 153 4.50 -17.27 -23.58
#